data_AF-A0A2H3JQC2-F1
#
_entry.id   AF-A0A2H3JQC2-F1
#
_cell.length_a   1.000
_cell.length_b   1.000
_cell.length_c   1.000
_cell.angle_alpha   90.00
_cell.angle_beta   90.00
_cell.angle_gamma   90.00
#
_symmetry.space_group_name_H-M   'P 1'
#
loop_
_entity.id
_entity.type
_entity.pdbx_description
1 polymer ?
#
loop_
_entity_poly.entity_id
_entity_poly.type
_entity_poly.pdbx_seq_one_letter_code
_entity_poly.pdbx_strand_id
1 'polypeptide(L)'
;MSTTQAESRPVHTRKSSVDPATAERLERHLSQRPDKNDLVERNILKEGNVAPSLQAAKEKLQRSQLEDKLEHALQQRPKPEDLVKEGILQDEEAPPTN
;
A
#
# COMPACT_ATOMS: atom_id res chain seq x y z
N MET A 1 14.93 73.11 4.91
CA MET A 1 15.01 72.06 5.94
C MET A 1 13.61 71.49 6.12
N SER A 2 13.27 70.42 5.42
CA SER A 2 11.95 69.77 5.55
C SER A 2 12.19 68.28 5.79
N THR A 3 11.83 67.85 6.99
CA THR A 3 12.09 66.51 7.54
C THR A 3 11.22 65.47 6.82
N THR A 4 11.85 64.50 6.15
CA THR A 4 11.18 63.30 5.64
C THR A 4 10.88 62.36 6.81
N GLN A 5 9.60 62.22 7.17
CA GLN A 5 9.15 61.24 8.16
C GLN A 5 9.09 59.87 7.47
N ALA A 6 10.04 58.99 7.81
CA ALA A 6 10.07 57.61 7.36
C ALA A 6 9.02 56.80 8.13
N GLU A 7 7.90 56.53 7.48
CA GLU A 7 6.84 55.67 7.98
C GLU A 7 7.32 54.20 7.93
N SER A 8 7.52 53.59 9.10
CA SER A 8 8.00 52.22 9.23
C SER A 8 6.95 51.24 8.70
N ARG A 9 7.32 50.45 7.68
CA ARG A 9 6.46 49.39 7.12
C ARG A 9 6.04 48.39 8.21
N PRO A 10 4.76 48.00 8.29
CA PRO A 10 4.30 47.04 9.28
C PRO A 10 4.96 45.67 9.04
N VAL A 11 5.65 45.15 10.06
CA VAL A 11 6.19 43.78 10.06
C VAL A 11 5.00 42.82 10.22
N HIS A 12 4.62 42.14 9.14
CA HIS A 12 3.61 41.09 9.20
C HIS A 12 4.15 39.86 9.95
N THR A 13 3.96 39.80 11.27
CA THR A 13 4.17 38.57 12.01
C THR A 13 3.00 37.62 11.72
N ARG A 14 3.27 36.54 10.97
CA ARG A 14 2.29 35.46 10.78
C ARG A 14 2.03 34.80 12.14
N LYS A 15 0.88 35.10 12.75
CA LYS A 15 0.38 34.31 13.89
C LYS A 15 0.19 32.87 13.40
N SER A 16 0.62 31.89 14.19
CA SER A 16 0.37 30.48 13.89
C SER A 16 -1.15 30.26 13.84
N SER A 17 -1.65 29.92 12.65
CA SER A 17 -3.10 29.75 12.38
C SER A 17 -3.74 28.54 13.06
N VAL A 18 -3.03 27.88 13.98
CA VAL A 18 -3.42 26.60 14.55
C VAL A 18 -3.77 26.79 16.02
N ASP A 19 -4.96 26.34 16.38
CA ASP A 19 -5.44 26.32 17.76
C ASP A 19 -4.56 25.40 18.64
N PRO A 20 -4.19 25.81 19.86
CA PRO A 20 -3.26 25.06 20.72
C PRO A 20 -3.77 23.65 21.06
N ALA A 21 -5.07 23.43 21.22
CA ALA A 21 -5.61 22.09 21.47
C ALA A 21 -5.49 21.18 20.23
N THR A 22 -5.49 21.77 19.03
CA THR A 22 -5.22 21.04 17.79
C THR A 22 -3.76 20.61 17.69
N ALA A 23 -2.83 21.46 18.13
CA ALA A 23 -1.40 21.14 18.17
C ALA A 23 -1.11 19.97 19.12
N GLU A 24 -1.66 19.98 20.34
CA GLU A 24 -1.49 18.89 21.31
C GLU A 24 -2.06 17.55 20.79
N ARG A 25 -3.24 17.58 20.15
CA ARG A 25 -3.84 16.38 19.54
C ARG A 25 -2.97 15.82 18.41
N LEU A 26 -2.39 16.69 17.58
CA LEU A 26 -1.52 16.28 16.48
C LEU A 26 -0.25 15.62 17.02
N GLU A 27 0.39 16.21 18.02
CA GLU A 27 1.60 15.67 18.65
C GLU A 27 1.36 14.27 19.21
N ARG A 28 0.24 14.05 19.88
CA ARG A 28 -0.17 12.72 20.37
C ARG A 28 -0.36 11.70 19.25
N HIS A 29 -0.94 12.08 18.11
CA HIS A 29 -1.10 11.16 16.98
C HIS A 29 0.23 10.86 16.27
N LEU A 30 1.14 11.83 16.22
CA LEU A 30 2.46 11.63 15.64
C LEU A 30 3.34 10.70 16.49
N SER A 31 3.22 10.74 17.82
CA SER A 31 3.96 9.83 18.71
C SER A 31 3.44 8.39 18.66
N GLN A 32 2.17 8.18 18.31
CA GLN A 32 1.55 6.86 18.13
C GLN A 32 1.56 6.36 16.68
N ARG A 33 2.26 7.06 15.78
CA ARG A 33 2.29 6.72 14.36
C ARG A 33 2.98 5.37 14.15
N PRO A 34 2.33 4.38 13.52
CA PRO A 34 2.96 3.10 13.17
C PRO A 34 4.13 3.27 12.19
N ASP A 35 5.08 2.34 12.26
CA ASP A 35 6.22 2.33 11.34
C ASP A 35 5.79 2.02 9.91
N LYS A 36 6.64 2.38 8.94
CA LYS A 36 6.37 2.12 7.53
C LYS A 36 6.20 0.62 7.25
N ASN A 37 7.01 -0.22 7.88
CA ASN A 37 6.98 -1.68 7.68
C ASN A 37 5.69 -2.29 8.22
N ASP A 38 5.22 -1.84 9.39
CA ASP A 38 3.93 -2.24 9.95
C ASP A 38 2.76 -1.98 9.01
N LEU A 39 2.77 -0.84 8.30
CA LEU A 39 1.73 -0.49 7.34
C LEU A 39 1.80 -1.36 6.07
N VAL A 40 3.01 -1.77 5.69
CA VAL A 40 3.25 -2.68 4.57
C VAL A 40 2.74 -4.08 4.88
N GLU A 41 3.10 -4.63 6.05
CA GLU A 41 2.68 -5.97 6.47
C GLU A 41 1.15 -6.06 6.59
N ARG A 42 0.51 -5.00 7.09
CA ARG A 42 -0.95 -4.87 7.14
C ARG A 42 -1.60 -4.60 5.78
N ASN A 43 -0.85 -4.60 4.68
CA ASN A 43 -1.32 -4.32 3.32
C ASN A 43 -1.98 -2.93 3.16
N ILE A 44 -1.68 -1.98 4.05
CA ILE A 44 -2.17 -0.60 3.97
C ILE A 44 -1.30 0.21 3.01
N LEU A 45 0.04 0.10 3.15
CA LEU A 45 0.99 0.72 2.24
C LEU A 45 1.53 -0.32 1.26
N LYS A 46 1.55 0.01 -0.03
CA LYS A 46 2.10 -0.90 -1.05
C LYS A 46 3.63 -0.91 -1.00
N GLU A 47 4.22 -2.09 -1.16
CA GLU A 47 5.67 -2.25 -1.21
C GLU A 47 6.29 -1.68 -2.50
N GLY A 48 7.39 -0.96 -2.34
CA GLY A 48 8.27 -0.55 -3.43
C GLY A 48 8.45 0.96 -3.58
N ASN A 49 9.28 1.32 -4.57
CA ASN A 49 9.65 2.69 -4.91
C ASN A 49 8.86 3.22 -6.12
N VAL A 50 7.65 2.69 -6.34
CA VAL A 50 6.82 3.09 -7.49
C VAL A 50 6.11 4.39 -7.14
N ALA A 51 6.12 5.33 -8.07
CA ALA A 51 5.43 6.61 -7.91
C ALA A 51 3.95 6.38 -7.51
N PRO A 52 3.39 7.16 -6.56
CA PRO A 52 2.02 6.97 -6.08
C PRO A 52 0.96 6.91 -7.19
N SER A 53 1.15 7.70 -8.25
CA SER A 53 0.26 7.74 -9.41
C SER A 53 0.24 6.46 -10.25
N LEU A 54 1.31 5.65 -10.21
CA LEU A 54 1.46 4.43 -11.01
C LEU A 54 1.14 3.14 -10.24
N GLN A 55 0.93 3.22 -8.93
CA GLN A 55 0.70 2.04 -8.08
C GLN A 55 -0.54 1.25 -8.53
N ALA A 56 -1.63 1.95 -8.84
CA ALA A 56 -2.86 1.33 -9.34
C ALA A 56 -2.66 0.61 -10.69
N ALA A 57 -1.90 1.22 -11.60
CA ALA A 57 -1.59 0.62 -12.90
C ALA A 57 -0.72 -0.64 -12.76
N LYS A 58 0.30 -0.59 -11.89
CA LYS A 58 1.13 -1.76 -11.55
C LYS A 58 0.27 -2.89 -10.99
N GLU A 59 -0.60 -2.62 -10.03
CA GLU A 59 -1.43 -3.65 -9.40
C GLU A 59 -2.38 -4.30 -10.41
N LYS A 60 -3.00 -3.48 -11.29
CA LYS A 60 -3.83 -3.99 -12.38
C LYS A 60 -3.06 -4.92 -13.32
N LEU A 61 -1.84 -4.55 -13.69
CA LEU A 61 -0.98 -5.38 -14.53
C LEU A 61 -0.60 -6.69 -13.84
N GLN A 62 -0.17 -6.62 -12.57
CA GLN A 62 0.20 -7.80 -11.78
C GLN A 62 -0.97 -8.76 -11.66
N ARG A 63 -2.18 -8.23 -11.44
CA ARG A 63 -3.40 -9.04 -11.38
C ARG A 63 -3.69 -9.73 -12.71
N SER A 64 -3.68 -9.01 -13.83
CA SER A 64 -3.89 -9.60 -15.16
C SER A 64 -2.89 -10.71 -15.45
N GLN A 65 -1.60 -10.48 -15.18
CA GLN A 65 -0.57 -11.50 -15.36
C GLN A 65 -0.80 -12.74 -14.49
N LEU A 66 -1.33 -12.57 -13.28
CA LEU A 66 -1.66 -13.68 -12.39
C LEU A 66 -2.88 -14.46 -12.89
N GLU A 67 -3.90 -13.75 -13.37
CA GLU A 67 -5.09 -14.34 -13.99
C GLU A 67 -4.69 -15.20 -15.21
N ASP A 68 -3.88 -14.66 -16.12
CA ASP A 68 -3.41 -15.39 -17.31
C ASP A 68 -2.58 -16.64 -16.94
N LYS A 69 -1.67 -16.49 -15.97
CA LYS A 69 -0.85 -17.61 -15.47
C LYS A 69 -1.70 -18.69 -14.81
N LEU A 70 -2.67 -18.29 -14.02
CA LEU A 70 -3.58 -19.21 -13.35
C LEU A 70 -4.45 -19.95 -14.36
N GLU A 71 -4.99 -19.25 -15.36
CA GLU A 71 -5.77 -19.86 -16.43
C GLU A 71 -4.96 -20.94 -17.16
N HIS A 72 -3.71 -20.63 -17.54
CA HIS A 72 -2.85 -21.60 -18.20
C HIS A 72 -2.55 -22.81 -17.32
N ALA A 73 -2.27 -22.60 -16.02
CA ALA A 73 -2.03 -23.69 -15.08
C ALA A 73 -3.27 -24.57 -14.85
N LEU A 74 -4.47 -23.98 -14.89
CA LEU A 74 -5.73 -24.71 -14.79
C LEU A 74 -6.02 -25.53 -16.05
N GLN A 75 -5.70 -25.02 -17.24
CA GLN A 75 -5.83 -25.78 -18.49
C GLN A 75 -4.91 -27.00 -18.51
N GLN A 76 -3.71 -26.87 -17.96
CA GLN A 76 -2.73 -27.96 -17.85
C GLN A 76 -2.84 -28.75 -16.54
N ARG A 77 -3.95 -28.60 -15.81
CA ARG A 77 -4.12 -29.27 -14.50
C ARG A 77 -4.13 -30.79 -14.70
N PRO A 78 -3.16 -31.53 -14.14
CA PRO A 78 -3.12 -33.00 -14.25
C PRO A 78 -4.30 -33.62 -13.51
N LYS A 79 -4.79 -34.76 -14.01
CA LYS A 79 -5.86 -35.50 -13.35
C LYS A 79 -5.31 -36.17 -12.09
N PRO A 80 -6.17 -36.46 -11.09
CA PRO A 80 -5.77 -37.20 -9.90
C PRO A 80 -5.10 -38.54 -10.24
N GLU A 81 -5.60 -39.25 -11.24
CA GLU A 81 -5.04 -40.52 -11.72
C GLU A 81 -3.60 -40.38 -12.24
N ASP A 82 -3.30 -39.31 -12.97
CA ASP A 82 -1.95 -39.02 -13.45
C ASP A 82 -1.00 -38.73 -12.27
N LEU A 83 -1.50 -38.03 -11.24
CA LEU A 83 -0.72 -37.73 -10.03
C LEU A 83 -0.43 -38.98 -9.20
N VAL A 84 -1.37 -39.94 -9.15
CA VAL A 84 -1.17 -41.25 -8.51
C VAL A 84 -0.09 -42.05 -9.25
N LYS A 85 -0.16 -42.08 -10.58
CA LYS A 85 0.81 -42.78 -11.42
C LYS A 85 2.24 -42.25 -11.24
N GLU A 86 2.37 -40.93 -11.12
CA GLU A 86 3.66 -40.27 -10.85
C GLU A 86 4.10 -40.37 -9.37
N GLY A 87 3.30 -41.01 -8.51
CA GLY A 87 3.60 -41.22 -7.08
C GLY A 87 3.48 -39.94 -6.23
N ILE A 88 2.85 -38.90 -6.75
CA ILE A 88 2.63 -37.61 -6.08
C ILE A 88 1.40 -37.68 -5.16
N LEU A 89 0.37 -38.42 -5.57
CA LEU A 89 -0.87 -38.64 -4.80
C LEU A 89 -0.97 -40.11 -4.40
N GLN A 90 -1.45 -40.40 -3.18
CA GLN A 90 -1.74 -41.77 -2.74
C GLN A 90 -3.16 -42.17 -3.17
N ASP A 91 -3.37 -43.46 -3.49
CA ASP A 91 -4.67 -43.99 -3.92
C ASP A 91 -5.81 -43.72 -2.93
N GLU A 92 -5.52 -43.79 -1.62
CA GLU A 92 -6.48 -43.56 -0.54
C GLU A 92 -6.87 -42.08 -0.37
N GLU A 93 -6.09 -41.16 -0.95
CA GLU A 93 -6.26 -39.71 -0.83
C GLU A 93 -6.83 -39.07 -2.11
N ALA A 94 -7.12 -39.90 -3.12
CA ALA A 94 -7.77 -39.45 -4.35
C ALA A 94 -9.24 -39.01 -4.07
N PRO A 95 -9.68 -37.87 -4.62
CA PRO A 95 -11.03 -37.39 -4.40
C PRO A 95 -12.07 -38.40 -4.94
N PRO A 96 -13.20 -38.61 -4.24
CA PRO A 96 -14.22 -39.55 -4.69
C PRO A 96 -14.80 -39.09 -6.03
N THR A 97 -14.89 -40.03 -6.97
CA THR A 97 -15.56 -39.83 -8.26
C THR A 97 -17.07 -39.65 -8.00
N ASN A 98 -17.54 -38.41 -7.99
CA ASN A 98 -18.97 -38.07 -8.00
C ASN A 98 -19.58 -38.28 -9.38
#